data_AF-B8HP42-F1
#
_entry.id   AF-B8HP42-F1
#
_cell.length_a   1.000
_cell.length_b   1.000
_cell.length_c   1.000
_cell.angle_alpha   90.00
_cell.angle_beta   90.00
_cell.angle_gamma   90.00
#
_symmetry.space_group_name_H-M   'P 1'
#
loop_
_entity.id
_entity.type
_entity.pdbx_description
1 polymer ?
#
loop_
_entity_poly.entity_id
_entity_poly.type
_entity_poly.pdbx_seq_one_letter_code
_entity_poly.pdbx_strand_id
1 'polypeptide(L)'
;MGLFDGLFSKKNQEQPEPVQPKGEFFLNPDEAKTFGNIDYMRTPKAVKKTFPKTKSSDSFEVVEVISSLQKQSPTSANGSQPAPIAAEATPVQPPLPDTDAVERRRTDTNLDMFRSMARDLKGKP
;
A
#
# COMPACT_ATOMS: atom_id res chain seq x y z
N MET A 1 -6.57 -9.51 -69.27
CA MET A 1 -5.53 -10.08 -68.38
C MET A 1 -4.81 -8.93 -67.70
N GLY A 2 -5.07 -8.71 -66.41
CA GLY A 2 -4.50 -7.59 -65.64
C GLY A 2 -3.26 -8.00 -64.85
N LEU A 3 -2.21 -7.19 -64.91
CA LEU A 3 -0.91 -7.35 -64.24
C LEU A 3 -0.91 -7.00 -62.73
N PHE A 4 -1.97 -7.38 -61.99
CA PHE A 4 -2.02 -7.18 -60.53
C PHE A 4 -2.52 -8.39 -59.73
N ASP A 5 -2.78 -9.51 -60.41
CA ASP A 5 -3.42 -10.70 -59.81
C ASP A 5 -2.43 -11.65 -59.10
N GLY A 6 -1.23 -11.18 -58.74
CA GLY A 6 -0.13 -12.09 -58.38
C GLY A 6 0.94 -11.64 -57.39
N LEU A 7 0.82 -10.47 -56.73
CA LEU A 7 1.93 -9.95 -55.89
C LEU A 7 1.69 -9.95 -54.38
N PHE A 8 0.58 -10.48 -53.84
CA PHE A 8 0.37 -10.50 -52.38
C PHE A 8 -0.21 -11.81 -51.79
N SER A 9 -0.05 -12.95 -52.46
CA SER A 9 -0.30 -14.26 -51.84
C SER A 9 0.88 -14.74 -51.00
N LYS A 10 1.22 -13.99 -49.93
CA LYS A 10 2.03 -14.51 -48.82
C LYS A 10 1.09 -15.02 -47.74
N LYS A 11 0.92 -16.34 -47.74
CA LYS A 11 0.54 -17.17 -46.59
C LYS A 11 1.32 -16.72 -45.34
N ASN A 12 0.73 -15.86 -44.53
CA ASN A 12 1.17 -15.72 -43.15
C ASN A 12 0.58 -16.90 -42.40
N GLN A 13 1.48 -17.80 -42.02
CA GLN A 13 1.25 -18.75 -40.95
C GLN A 13 0.72 -17.98 -39.76
N GLU A 14 -0.45 -18.40 -39.30
CA GLU A 14 -1.00 -18.02 -38.01
C GLU A 14 0.04 -18.38 -36.94
N GLN A 15 0.85 -17.40 -36.54
CA GLN A 15 1.40 -17.42 -35.20
C GLN A 15 0.20 -17.37 -34.26
N PRO A 16 0.12 -18.23 -33.23
CA PRO A 16 -0.88 -18.08 -32.20
C PRO A 16 -0.54 -16.80 -31.43
N GLU A 17 -1.15 -15.69 -31.84
CA GLU A 17 -1.30 -14.51 -31.01
C GLU A 17 -1.84 -14.99 -29.65
N PRO A 18 -1.24 -14.59 -28.51
CA PRO A 18 -1.83 -14.90 -27.22
C PRO A 18 -3.23 -14.31 -27.27
N VAL A 19 -4.23 -15.18 -27.19
CA VAL A 19 -5.64 -14.82 -27.15
C VAL A 19 -5.81 -13.98 -25.90
N GLN A 20 -5.64 -12.67 -26.04
CA GLN A 20 -5.97 -11.70 -25.00
C GLN A 20 -7.46 -11.93 -24.74
N PRO A 21 -7.84 -12.49 -23.58
CA PRO A 21 -9.23 -12.77 -23.33
C PRO A 21 -9.96 -11.44 -23.38
N LYS A 22 -10.84 -11.29 -24.38
CA LYS A 22 -11.90 -10.27 -24.38
C LYS A 22 -12.91 -10.71 -23.32
N GLY A 23 -12.50 -10.62 -22.06
CA GLY A 23 -13.19 -11.12 -20.89
C GLY A 23 -12.89 -10.22 -19.70
N GLU A 24 -13.79 -10.25 -18.73
CA GLU A 24 -13.69 -9.42 -17.53
C GLU A 24 -12.39 -9.74 -16.76
N PHE A 25 -11.71 -8.71 -16.27
CA PHE A 25 -10.42 -8.81 -15.57
C PHE A 25 -10.55 -9.28 -14.11
N PHE A 26 -11.48 -10.19 -13.84
CA PHE A 26 -11.66 -10.77 -12.52
C PHE A 26 -10.95 -12.12 -12.42
N LEU A 27 -10.33 -12.37 -11.27
CA LEU A 27 -9.76 -13.67 -10.96
C LEU A 27 -10.87 -14.67 -10.66
N ASN A 28 -10.60 -15.95 -10.93
CA ASN A 28 -11.45 -17.04 -10.48
C ASN A 28 -11.57 -17.02 -8.94
N PRO A 29 -12.71 -17.42 -8.35
CA PRO A 29 -12.94 -17.30 -6.91
C PRO A 29 -11.92 -18.08 -6.05
N ASP A 30 -11.36 -19.18 -6.55
CA ASP A 30 -10.35 -19.96 -5.84
C ASP A 30 -8.95 -19.36 -5.97
N GLU A 31 -8.64 -18.76 -7.13
CA GLU A 31 -7.40 -17.99 -7.33
C GLU A 31 -7.42 -16.70 -6.51
N ALA A 32 -8.56 -16.00 -6.47
CA ALA A 32 -8.71 -14.75 -5.73
C ALA A 32 -8.43 -14.89 -4.23
N LYS A 33 -8.66 -16.07 -3.65
CA LYS A 33 -8.39 -16.35 -2.22
C LYS A 33 -6.90 -16.46 -1.90
N THR A 34 -6.05 -16.83 -2.86
CA THR A 34 -4.61 -17.07 -2.64
C THR A 34 -3.76 -15.83 -2.92
N PHE A 35 -4.27 -14.86 -3.68
CA PHE A 35 -3.56 -13.64 -4.06
C PHE A 35 -3.57 -12.51 -3.00
N GLY A 36 -3.70 -12.83 -1.72
CA GLY A 36 -3.69 -11.83 -0.64
C GLY A 36 -3.20 -12.37 0.70
N ASN A 37 -2.74 -11.47 1.57
CA ASN A 37 -2.42 -11.83 2.95
C ASN A 37 -3.73 -11.95 3.77
N ILE A 38 -4.16 -13.18 4.02
CA ILE A 38 -5.43 -13.48 4.71
C ILE A 38 -5.42 -12.94 6.14
N ASP A 39 -4.30 -13.05 6.84
CA ASP A 39 -4.18 -12.57 8.22
C ASP A 39 -4.35 -11.05 8.27
N TYR A 40 -3.74 -10.34 7.33
CA TYR A 40 -3.91 -8.90 7.18
C TYR A 40 -5.37 -8.49 6.92
N MET A 41 -6.08 -9.22 6.05
CA MET A 41 -7.48 -8.93 5.72
C MET A 41 -8.43 -9.14 6.91
N ARG A 42 -8.14 -10.15 7.73
CA ARG A 42 -8.94 -10.50 8.92
C ARG A 42 -8.60 -9.66 10.14
N THR A 43 -7.39 -9.12 10.22
CA THR A 43 -6.94 -8.37 11.38
C THR A 43 -7.68 -7.02 11.47
N PRO A 44 -8.41 -6.76 12.57
CA PRO A 44 -9.03 -5.46 12.78
C PRO A 44 -7.96 -4.41 13.12
N LYS A 45 -8.05 -3.24 12.47
CA LYS A 45 -7.17 -2.09 12.73
C LYS A 45 -7.97 -0.91 13.26
N ALA A 46 -7.46 -0.29 14.32
CA ALA A 46 -8.02 0.94 14.86
C ALA A 46 -7.51 2.16 14.08
N VAL A 47 -8.42 2.91 13.48
CA VAL A 47 -8.16 4.17 12.78
C VAL A 47 -8.68 5.31 13.63
N LYS A 48 -7.79 6.24 13.99
CA LYS A 48 -8.13 7.46 14.73
C LYS A 48 -8.34 8.61 13.74
N LYS A 49 -9.51 9.23 13.78
CA LYS A 49 -9.85 10.42 12.99
C LYS A 49 -10.05 11.60 13.93
N THR A 50 -9.26 12.64 13.73
CA THR A 50 -9.34 13.87 14.52
C THR A 50 -9.98 14.96 13.67
N PHE A 51 -11.06 15.55 14.15
CA PHE A 51 -11.77 16.61 13.46
C PHE A 51 -11.45 17.96 14.10
N PRO A 52 -11.14 18.99 13.28
CA PRO A 52 -10.87 20.33 13.79
C PRO A 52 -12.15 20.94 14.37
N LYS A 53 -11.98 21.92 15.26
CA LYS A 53 -13.08 22.69 15.84
C LYS A 53 -13.86 23.41 14.74
N THR A 54 -15.18 23.34 14.81
CA THR A 54 -16.10 24.11 13.96
C THR A 54 -16.77 25.21 14.78
N LYS A 55 -17.49 26.13 14.12
CA LYS A 55 -18.24 27.20 14.83
C LYS A 55 -19.30 26.65 15.79
N SER A 56 -19.76 25.42 15.56
CA SER A 56 -20.84 24.78 16.32
C SER A 56 -20.38 23.65 17.23
N SER A 57 -19.13 23.18 17.12
CA SER A 57 -18.63 22.03 17.87
C SER A 57 -17.14 22.17 18.14
N ASP A 58 -16.70 21.77 19.34
CA ASP A 58 -15.28 21.63 19.64
C ASP A 58 -14.62 20.54 18.79
N SER A 59 -13.28 20.51 18.79
CA SER A 59 -12.53 19.43 18.17
C SER A 59 -12.88 18.10 18.82
N PHE A 60 -13.11 17.07 17.99
CA PHE A 60 -13.48 15.75 18.49
C PHE A 60 -12.73 14.64 17.75
N GLU A 61 -12.60 13.50 18.43
CA GLU A 61 -11.91 12.32 17.92
C GLU A 61 -12.89 11.17 17.72
N VAL A 62 -12.70 10.41 16.64
CA VAL A 62 -13.50 9.26 16.28
C VAL A 62 -12.57 8.08 16.06
N VAL A 63 -12.72 7.03 16.87
CA VAL A 63 -11.97 5.78 16.71
C VAL A 63 -12.85 4.74 16.02
N GLU A 64 -12.44 4.32 14.83
CA GLU A 64 -13.11 3.27 14.06
C GLU A 64 -12.24 2.01 14.04
N VAL A 65 -12.85 0.84 14.26
CA VAL A 65 -12.18 -0.45 14.08
C VAL A 65 -12.61 -1.05 12.75
N ILE A 66 -11.66 -1.19 11.82
CA ILE A 66 -11.91 -1.56 10.42
C ILE A 66 -11.07 -2.79 10.06
N SER A 67 -11.70 -3.77 9.43
CA SER A 67 -11.06 -4.90 8.74
C SER A 67 -11.55 -4.95 7.29
N SER A 68 -10.96 -5.81 6.44
CA SER A 68 -11.45 -5.99 5.06
C SER A 68 -12.83 -6.65 4.99
N LEU A 69 -13.24 -7.36 6.04
CA LEU A 69 -14.52 -8.09 6.08
C LEU A 69 -15.63 -7.30 6.74
N GLN A 70 -15.29 -6.53 7.78
CA GLN A 70 -16.27 -5.88 8.64
C GLN A 70 -15.77 -4.53 9.14
N LYS A 71 -16.70 -3.58 9.26
CA LYS A 71 -16.49 -2.26 9.85
C LYS A 71 -17.34 -2.16 11.12
N GLN A 72 -16.70 -1.94 12.27
CA GLN A 72 -17.41 -1.62 13.51
C GLN A 72 -17.57 -0.10 13.61
N SER A 73 -18.81 0.37 13.82
CA SER A 73 -19.12 1.79 13.93
C SER A 73 -18.43 2.42 15.15
N PRO A 74 -18.08 3.71 15.05
CA PRO A 74 -17.29 4.35 16.09
C PRO A 74 -18.10 4.48 17.39
N THR A 75 -17.47 4.14 18.50
CA THR A 75 -17.84 4.68 19.81
C THR A 75 -17.42 6.15 19.79
N SER A 76 -18.38 7.06 19.61
CA SER A 76 -18.19 8.48 19.89
C SER A 76 -18.07 8.62 21.41
N ALA A 77 -16.89 8.39 21.96
CA ALA A 77 -16.66 8.59 23.38
C ALA A 77 -15.76 9.79 23.58
N ASN A 78 -16.39 10.86 24.07
CA ASN A 78 -15.78 11.60 25.14
C ASN A 78 -15.51 10.60 26.30
N GLY A 79 -14.30 10.02 26.36
CA GLY A 79 -13.77 9.36 27.56
C GLY A 79 -13.86 7.84 27.72
N SER A 80 -14.11 7.02 26.69
CA SER A 80 -14.12 5.55 26.85
C SER A 80 -13.21 4.87 25.83
N GLN A 81 -12.00 4.57 26.27
CA GLN A 81 -11.05 3.67 25.62
C GLN A 81 -11.72 2.30 25.36
N PRO A 82 -11.69 1.76 24.13
CA PRO A 82 -12.00 0.34 23.95
C PRO A 82 -10.94 -0.50 24.66
N ALA A 83 -11.39 -1.49 25.42
CA ALA A 83 -10.54 -2.40 26.19
C ALA A 83 -9.51 -3.11 25.29
N PRO A 84 -8.28 -3.35 25.78
CA PRO A 84 -7.30 -4.15 25.05
C PRO A 84 -7.78 -5.60 25.01
N ILE A 85 -7.96 -6.15 23.80
CA ILE A 85 -8.12 -7.59 23.61
C ILE A 85 -6.75 -8.21 23.92
N ALA A 86 -6.75 -9.19 24.83
CA ALA A 86 -5.58 -9.78 25.45
C ALA A 86 -4.45 -10.10 24.44
N ALA A 87 -3.31 -9.44 24.62
CA ALA A 87 -2.05 -9.87 24.04
C ALA A 87 -1.59 -11.11 24.81
N GLU A 88 -1.61 -12.25 24.11
CA GLU A 88 -1.02 -13.48 24.59
C GLU A 88 0.50 -13.25 24.80
N ALA A 89 0.98 -13.62 25.98
CA ALA A 89 2.31 -13.30 26.46
C ALA A 89 3.41 -13.89 25.56
N THR A 90 4.25 -13.03 24.98
CA THR A 90 5.56 -13.43 24.47
C THR A 90 6.60 -13.20 25.58
N PRO A 91 7.49 -14.17 25.86
CA PRO A 91 8.46 -14.04 26.93
C PRO A 91 9.54 -13.00 26.58
N VAL A 92 9.82 -12.14 27.55
CA VAL A 92 10.84 -11.09 27.52
C VAL A 92 12.23 -11.73 27.38
N GLN A 93 12.94 -11.40 26.30
CA GLN A 93 14.39 -11.62 26.19
C GLN A 93 15.14 -10.33 26.59
N PRO A 94 16.32 -10.43 27.23
CA PRO A 94 17.10 -9.27 27.66
C PRO A 94 17.66 -8.48 26.46
N PRO A 95 17.88 -7.15 26.61
CA PRO A 95 18.30 -6.30 25.50
C PRO A 95 19.76 -6.54 25.10
N LEU A 96 19.99 -6.74 23.80
CA LEU A 96 21.30 -6.74 23.16
C LEU A 96 21.78 -5.28 22.92
N PRO A 97 23.10 -5.02 22.89
CA PRO A 97 23.65 -3.66 22.75
C PRO A 97 23.37 -3.03 21.37
N ASP A 98 22.99 -1.74 21.38
CA ASP A 98 22.64 -0.90 20.24
C ASP A 98 23.73 -0.80 19.15
N THR A 99 23.66 -1.65 18.12
CA THR A 99 24.45 -1.49 16.88
C THR A 99 23.85 -0.47 15.91
N ASP A 100 22.59 -0.07 16.11
CA ASP A 100 21.82 0.72 15.14
C ASP A 100 22.19 2.21 15.09
N ALA A 101 22.82 2.74 16.14
CA ALA A 101 23.17 4.16 16.19
C ALA A 101 24.24 4.55 15.16
N VAL A 102 25.10 3.60 14.76
CA VAL A 102 26.17 3.81 13.77
C VAL A 102 25.61 3.69 12.34
N GLU A 103 24.60 2.84 12.12
CA GLU A 103 23.99 2.64 10.80
C GLU A 103 23.12 3.83 10.38
N ARG A 104 22.41 4.46 11.32
CA ARG A 104 21.61 5.68 11.07
C ARG A 104 22.43 6.91 10.66
N ARG A 105 23.75 6.88 10.84
CA ARG A 105 24.65 7.97 10.45
C ARG A 105 25.42 7.70 9.15
N ARG A 106 25.21 6.53 8.51
CA ARG A 106 25.85 6.25 7.23
C ARG A 106 25.28 7.18 6.19
N THR A 107 26.15 8.05 5.67
CA THR A 107 25.81 8.94 4.56
C THR A 107 25.63 8.08 3.32
N ASP A 108 24.40 7.97 2.86
CA ASP A 108 24.06 7.28 1.63
C ASP A 108 24.48 8.15 0.43
N THR A 109 25.20 7.55 -0.50
CA THR A 109 25.66 8.23 -1.73
C THR A 109 24.51 8.56 -2.69
N ASN A 110 23.32 7.97 -2.47
CA ASN A 110 22.13 8.21 -3.27
C ASN A 110 21.57 9.63 -3.12
N LEU A 111 21.83 10.30 -1.99
CA LEU A 111 21.37 11.67 -1.75
C LEU A 111 22.36 12.73 -2.25
N ASP A 112 23.53 12.34 -2.75
CA ASP A 112 24.58 13.30 -3.10
C ASP A 112 24.28 14.08 -4.38
N MET A 113 23.58 13.49 -5.35
CA MET A 113 23.10 14.19 -6.54
C MET A 113 22.08 15.30 -6.20
N PHE A 114 21.26 15.10 -5.17
CA PHE A 114 20.27 16.08 -4.73
C PHE A 114 20.91 17.16 -3.83
N ARG A 115 21.88 16.77 -3.00
CA ARG A 115 22.62 17.70 -2.14
C ARG A 115 23.50 18.66 -2.94
N SER A 116 24.11 18.22 -4.04
CA SER A 116 24.89 19.09 -4.93
C SER A 116 23.99 20.13 -5.61
N MET A 117 22.88 19.68 -6.21
CA MET A 117 21.91 20.56 -6.86
C MET A 117 21.33 21.61 -5.89
N ALA A 118 21.01 21.22 -4.66
CA ALA A 118 20.52 22.15 -3.64
C ALA A 118 21.56 23.22 -3.23
N ARG A 119 22.85 22.87 -3.24
CA ARG A 119 23.93 23.83 -2.96
C ARG A 119 24.13 24.81 -4.11
N ASP A 120 24.04 24.33 -5.35
CA ASP A 120 24.14 25.19 -6.54
C ASP A 120 22.99 26.20 -6.63
N LEU A 121 21.78 25.81 -6.20
CA LEU A 121 20.64 26.73 -6.10
C LEU A 121 20.80 27.80 -5.01
N LYS A 122 21.53 27.48 -3.93
CA LYS A 122 21.73 28.39 -2.78
C LYS A 122 22.97 29.30 -2.95
N GLY A 123 23.87 28.96 -3.87
CA GLY A 123 25.16 29.61 -4.06
C GLY A 123 25.29 30.51 -5.28
N LYS A 124 24.23 30.76 -6.05
CA LYS A 124 24.28 31.72 -7.16
C LYS A 124 23.97 33.13 -6.61
N PRO A 125 24.93 34.07 -6.58
CA PRO A 125 24.64 35.47 -6.24
C PRO A 125 23.68 36.11 -7.25
#